data_AF-A0A268TQN4-F1
#
_entry.id   AF-A0A268TQN4-F1
#
_cell.length_a   1.000
_cell.length_b   1.000
_cell.length_c   1.000
_cell.angle_alpha   90.00
_cell.angle_beta   90.00
_cell.angle_gamma   90.00
#
_symmetry.space_group_name_H-M   'P 1'
#
loop_
_entity.id
_entity.type
_entity.pdbx_description
1 polymer ?
#
loop_
_entity_poly.entity_id
_entity_poly.type
_entity_poly.pdbx_seq_one_letter_code
_entity_poly.pdbx_strand_id
1 'polypeptide(L)'
;MKSSQDIISIIKNRPHFKKLQKFAELDKLKLFVPLEMRKAILYITHRTIHENNKPPFMLLFAFNHPSFVNEFNHYNPERIRESLKTHQNLFPNLYAAIRESLKTHQNLFPNLYINVSDLRAIVGIQAFVPKNILNLYKQPIMIENNFFYQEHSRGNFENLASDQSLREQFESIRKIILKNLEKNNEHFAY
;
A
#
# COMPACT_ATOMS: atom_id res chain seq x y z
N MET A 1 -20.27 -23.98 -29.67
CA MET A 1 -20.54 -23.68 -28.24
C MET A 1 -19.97 -22.31 -27.93
N LYS A 2 -20.62 -21.50 -27.08
CA LYS A 2 -20.03 -20.22 -26.62
C LYS A 2 -18.85 -20.51 -25.69
N SER A 3 -17.77 -19.75 -25.80
CA SER A 3 -16.63 -19.90 -24.89
C SER A 3 -16.99 -19.40 -23.49
N SER A 4 -16.22 -19.81 -22.48
CA SER A 4 -16.38 -19.29 -21.12
C SER A 4 -16.22 -17.77 -21.05
N GLN A 5 -15.35 -17.21 -21.90
CA GLN A 5 -15.15 -15.76 -22.03
C GLN A 5 -16.39 -15.07 -22.61
N ASP A 6 -17.02 -15.64 -23.63
CA ASP A 6 -18.26 -15.11 -24.22
C ASP A 6 -19.40 -15.12 -23.20
N ILE A 7 -19.51 -16.20 -22.43
CA ILE A 7 -20.53 -16.34 -21.38
C ILE A 7 -20.33 -15.27 -20.30
N ILE A 8 -19.08 -15.07 -19.83
CA ILE A 8 -18.75 -14.03 -18.85
C ILE A 8 -19.03 -12.63 -19.39
N SER A 9 -18.70 -12.36 -20.66
CA SER A 9 -18.95 -11.08 -21.32
C SER A 9 -20.44 -10.78 -21.40
N ILE A 10 -21.25 -11.75 -21.82
CA ILE A 10 -22.71 -11.62 -21.88
C ILE A 10 -23.29 -11.35 -20.50
N ILE A 11 -22.82 -12.05 -19.46
CA ILE A 11 -23.28 -11.84 -18.08
C ILE A 11 -22.90 -10.44 -17.59
N LYS A 12 -21.65 -10.00 -17.81
CA LYS A 12 -21.18 -8.67 -17.42
C LYS A 12 -22.01 -7.54 -18.04
N ASN A 13 -22.50 -7.71 -19.26
CA ASN A 13 -23.24 -6.67 -19.97
C ASN A 13 -24.74 -6.60 -19.61
N ARG A 14 -25.26 -7.53 -18.79
CA ARG A 14 -26.66 -7.46 -18.35
C ARG A 14 -26.87 -6.36 -17.29
N PRO A 15 -27.98 -5.62 -17.34
CA PRO A 15 -28.25 -4.50 -16.43
C PRO A 15 -28.38 -4.91 -14.96
N HIS A 16 -28.65 -6.20 -14.67
CA HIS A 16 -28.70 -6.71 -13.29
C HIS A 16 -27.30 -6.80 -12.65
N PHE A 17 -26.22 -6.82 -13.44
CA PHE A 17 -24.84 -6.89 -12.95
C PHE A 17 -24.12 -5.53 -13.00
N LYS A 18 -24.86 -4.41 -12.90
CA LYS A 18 -24.29 -3.05 -12.80
C LYS A 18 -23.16 -2.94 -11.77
N LYS A 19 -23.26 -3.66 -10.64
CA LYS A 19 -22.20 -3.69 -9.61
C LYS A 19 -20.89 -4.29 -10.14
N LEU A 20 -20.97 -5.34 -10.95
CA LEU A 20 -19.80 -5.97 -11.57
C LEU A 20 -19.16 -5.08 -12.64
N GLN A 21 -19.97 -4.36 -13.42
CA GLN A 21 -19.48 -3.35 -14.37
C GLN A 21 -18.70 -2.24 -13.65
N LYS A 22 -19.25 -1.73 -12.53
CA LYS A 22 -18.56 -0.75 -11.68
C LYS A 22 -17.21 -1.26 -11.19
N PHE A 23 -17.14 -2.50 -10.69
CA PHE A 23 -15.87 -3.08 -10.25
C PHE A 23 -14.87 -3.24 -11.38
N ALA A 24 -15.31 -3.72 -12.55
CA ALA A 24 -14.43 -3.88 -13.71
C ALA A 24 -13.87 -2.55 -14.21
N GLU A 25 -14.67 -1.47 -14.11
CA GLU A 25 -14.24 -0.12 -14.44
C GLU A 25 -13.22 0.41 -13.43
N LEU A 26 -13.48 0.26 -12.12
CA LEU A 26 -12.53 0.65 -11.08
C LEU A 26 -11.20 -0.12 -11.18
N ASP A 27 -11.23 -1.38 -11.57
CA ASP A 27 -10.02 -2.18 -11.75
C ASP A 27 -9.08 -1.62 -12.83
N LYS A 28 -9.61 -0.90 -13.82
CA LYS A 28 -8.77 -0.21 -14.83
C LYS A 28 -7.89 0.88 -14.21
N LEU A 29 -8.25 1.41 -13.03
CA LEU A 29 -7.42 2.41 -12.34
C LEU A 29 -6.07 1.84 -11.90
N LYS A 30 -5.95 0.51 -11.77
CA LYS A 30 -4.66 -0.15 -11.53
C LYS A 30 -3.63 0.20 -12.60
N LEU A 31 -4.06 0.48 -13.83
CA LEU A 31 -3.15 0.85 -14.94
C LEU A 31 -2.39 2.17 -14.68
N PHE A 32 -2.90 3.03 -13.80
CA PHE A 32 -2.26 4.31 -13.44
C PHE A 32 -1.38 4.23 -12.21
N VAL A 33 -1.25 3.04 -11.62
CA VAL A 33 -0.41 2.78 -10.45
C VAL A 33 0.90 2.10 -10.91
N PRO A 34 2.06 2.33 -10.26
CA PRO A 34 3.30 1.62 -10.55
C PRO A 34 3.15 0.10 -10.55
N LEU A 35 3.91 -0.58 -11.42
CA LEU A 35 3.75 -2.02 -11.68
C LEU A 35 3.82 -2.88 -10.41
N GLU A 36 4.79 -2.60 -9.53
CA GLU A 36 4.95 -3.36 -8.29
C GLU A 36 3.76 -3.20 -7.35
N MET A 37 3.23 -1.99 -7.23
CA MET A 37 2.04 -1.71 -6.44
C MET A 37 0.78 -2.36 -6.99
N ARG A 38 0.65 -2.55 -8.32
CA ARG A 38 -0.54 -3.17 -8.92
C ARG A 38 -0.82 -4.55 -8.35
N LYS A 39 0.24 -5.34 -8.14
CA LYS A 39 0.17 -6.69 -7.57
C LYS A 39 -0.27 -6.67 -6.10
N ALA A 40 0.00 -5.57 -5.41
CA ALA A 40 -0.36 -5.37 -4.01
C ALA A 40 -1.78 -4.81 -3.79
N ILE A 41 -2.43 -4.28 -4.84
CA ILE A 41 -3.82 -3.80 -4.77
C ILE A 41 -4.78 -5.00 -4.74
N LEU A 42 -5.50 -5.14 -3.63
CA LEU A 42 -6.56 -6.13 -3.45
C LEU A 42 -7.80 -5.74 -4.24
N TYR A 43 -8.30 -4.52 -4.01
CA TYR A 43 -9.47 -3.99 -4.70
C TYR A 43 -9.51 -2.46 -4.62
N ILE A 44 -10.33 -1.87 -5.47
CA ILE A 44 -10.59 -0.43 -5.51
C ILE A 44 -12.09 -0.23 -5.30
N THR A 45 -12.44 0.71 -4.43
CA THR A 45 -13.83 1.05 -4.13
C THR A 45 -13.98 2.56 -3.97
N HIS A 46 -15.21 3.04 -3.84
CA HIS A 46 -15.48 4.44 -3.55
C HIS A 46 -16.58 4.58 -2.51
N ARG A 47 -16.65 5.76 -1.88
CA ARG A 47 -17.75 6.16 -1.01
C ARG A 47 -18.00 7.66 -1.12
N THR A 48 -19.24 8.07 -0.91
CA THR A 48 -19.62 9.47 -0.71
C THR A 48 -19.25 9.89 0.71
N ILE A 49 -18.77 11.12 0.87
CA ILE A 49 -18.47 11.75 2.15
C ILE A 49 -19.46 12.89 2.37
N HIS A 50 -20.02 12.98 3.57
CA HIS A 50 -21.00 14.01 3.96
C HIS A 50 -20.40 14.91 5.04
N GLU A 51 -19.17 15.37 4.82
CA GLU A 51 -18.44 16.29 5.70
C GLU A 51 -18.05 17.53 4.91
N ASN A 52 -18.20 18.71 5.52
CA ASN A 52 -17.96 20.01 4.86
C ASN A 52 -16.50 20.23 4.45
N ASN A 53 -15.55 19.75 5.25
CA ASN A 53 -14.12 19.99 5.05
C ASN A 53 -13.41 18.87 4.27
N LYS A 54 -14.17 17.99 3.62
CA LYS A 54 -13.62 16.86 2.86
C LYS A 54 -14.21 16.82 1.46
N PRO A 55 -13.48 16.24 0.50
CA PRO A 55 -14.02 16.01 -0.83
C PRO A 55 -15.27 15.13 -0.76
N PRO A 56 -16.36 15.47 -1.50
CA PRO A 56 -17.62 14.75 -1.47
C PRO A 56 -17.51 13.30 -1.96
N PHE A 57 -16.49 12.99 -2.75
CA PHE A 57 -16.25 11.65 -3.28
C PHE A 57 -14.89 11.14 -2.81
N MET A 58 -14.84 9.92 -2.28
CA MET A 58 -13.60 9.28 -1.82
C MET A 58 -13.33 8.00 -2.59
N LEU A 59 -12.21 7.97 -3.30
CA LEU A 59 -11.69 6.80 -3.98
C LEU A 59 -10.70 6.08 -3.05
N LEU A 60 -10.93 4.78 -2.83
CA LEU A 60 -10.23 3.98 -1.83
C LEU A 60 -9.51 2.80 -2.48
N PHE A 61 -8.20 2.71 -2.25
CA PHE A 61 -7.34 1.62 -2.72
C PHE A 61 -6.98 0.70 -1.55
N ALA A 62 -7.46 -0.56 -1.59
CA ALA A 62 -7.11 -1.55 -0.59
C ALA A 62 -5.80 -2.25 -0.98
N PHE A 63 -4.79 -2.20 -0.12
CA PHE A 63 -3.51 -2.87 -0.30
C PHE A 63 -3.33 -4.04 0.67
N ASN A 64 -2.48 -5.00 0.29
CA ASN A 64 -2.13 -6.15 1.12
C ASN A 64 -0.97 -5.89 2.11
N HIS A 65 -0.31 -4.73 2.05
CA HIS A 65 0.82 -4.39 2.92
C HIS A 65 0.83 -2.89 3.29
N PRO A 66 1.13 -2.51 4.56
CA PRO A 66 1.16 -1.11 5.00
C PRO A 66 2.19 -0.22 4.29
N SER A 67 3.35 -0.76 3.91
CA SER A 67 4.38 0.02 3.19
C SER A 67 3.85 0.64 1.90
N PHE A 68 3.11 -0.14 1.10
CA PHE A 68 2.51 0.35 -0.15
C PHE A 68 1.45 1.42 0.12
N VAL A 69 0.75 1.36 1.25
CA VAL A 69 -0.22 2.42 1.62
C VAL A 69 0.48 3.74 1.88
N ASN A 70 1.60 3.72 2.60
CA ASN A 70 2.36 4.93 2.91
C ASN A 70 2.93 5.55 1.64
N GLU A 71 3.57 4.74 0.81
CA GLU A 71 4.13 5.18 -0.48
C GLU A 71 3.04 5.71 -1.41
N PHE A 72 1.94 4.96 -1.56
CA PHE A 72 0.82 5.37 -2.40
C PHE A 72 0.25 6.71 -1.95
N ASN A 73 -0.10 6.86 -0.68
CA ASN A 73 -0.73 8.08 -0.17
C ASN A 73 0.16 9.32 -0.32
N HIS A 74 1.48 9.13 -0.37
CA HIS A 74 2.42 10.23 -0.52
C HIS A 74 2.61 10.65 -1.99
N TYR A 75 2.70 9.70 -2.93
CA TYR A 75 3.17 10.01 -4.30
C TYR A 75 2.11 9.84 -5.40
N ASN A 76 1.05 9.06 -5.18
CA ASN A 76 0.15 8.63 -6.25
C ASN A 76 -1.17 9.40 -6.42
N PRO A 77 -1.79 10.03 -5.39
CA PRO A 77 -3.08 10.69 -5.52
C PRO A 77 -3.15 11.69 -6.69
N GLU A 78 -2.18 12.59 -6.82
CA GLU A 78 -2.21 13.60 -7.88
C GLU A 78 -2.14 12.99 -9.28
N ARG A 79 -1.23 12.02 -9.48
CA ARG A 79 -1.10 11.30 -10.77
C ARG A 79 -2.39 10.58 -11.15
N ILE A 80 -3.10 10.00 -10.17
CA ILE A 80 -4.38 9.34 -10.44
C ILE A 80 -5.45 10.38 -10.78
N ARG A 81 -5.49 11.54 -10.11
CA ARG A 81 -6.43 12.61 -10.47
C ARG A 81 -6.18 13.12 -11.88
N GLU A 82 -4.93 13.32 -12.27
CA GLU A 82 -4.55 13.71 -13.64
C GLU A 82 -4.97 12.64 -14.66
N SER A 83 -4.73 11.36 -14.36
CA SER A 83 -5.13 10.25 -15.22
C SER A 83 -6.65 10.16 -15.38
N LEU A 84 -7.40 10.37 -14.29
CA LEU A 84 -8.86 10.44 -14.32
C LEU A 84 -9.34 11.59 -15.21
N LYS A 85 -8.77 12.80 -15.04
CA LYS A 85 -9.09 13.97 -15.87
C LYS A 85 -8.82 13.71 -17.35
N THR A 86 -7.70 13.04 -17.68
CA THR A 86 -7.25 12.79 -19.05
C THR A 86 -8.07 11.70 -19.74
N HIS A 87 -8.48 10.68 -18.98
CA HIS A 87 -9.11 9.47 -19.53
C HIS A 87 -10.57 9.29 -19.09
N GLN A 88 -11.34 10.37 -18.99
CA GLN A 88 -12.73 10.34 -18.47
C GLN A 88 -13.62 9.31 -19.16
N ASN A 89 -13.43 9.14 -20.48
CA ASN A 89 -14.19 8.21 -21.31
C ASN A 89 -14.05 6.74 -20.89
N LEU A 90 -12.97 6.38 -20.19
CA LEU A 90 -12.76 5.03 -19.67
C LEU A 90 -13.60 4.74 -18.41
N PHE A 91 -14.10 5.80 -17.76
CA PHE A 91 -14.71 5.77 -16.44
C PHE A 91 -16.13 6.39 -16.36
N PRO A 92 -17.07 6.01 -17.26
CA PRO A 92 -18.40 6.63 -17.30
C PRO A 92 -19.23 6.41 -16.01
N ASN A 93 -19.15 5.22 -15.39
CA ASN A 93 -19.91 4.94 -14.17
C ASN A 93 -19.31 5.65 -12.96
N LEU A 94 -17.98 5.79 -12.90
CA LEU A 94 -17.30 6.54 -11.86
C LEU A 94 -17.67 8.02 -11.92
N TYR A 95 -17.64 8.63 -13.10
CA TYR A 95 -18.03 10.04 -13.26
C TYR A 95 -19.52 10.27 -12.98
N ALA A 96 -20.39 9.29 -13.29
CA ALA A 96 -21.79 9.35 -12.86
C ALA A 96 -21.91 9.38 -11.33
N ALA A 97 -21.17 8.51 -10.63
CA ALA A 97 -21.17 8.47 -9.16
C ALA A 97 -20.57 9.75 -8.55
N ILE A 98 -19.48 10.30 -9.11
CA ILE A 98 -18.89 11.58 -8.66
C ILE A 98 -19.92 12.71 -8.75
N ARG A 99 -20.64 12.81 -9.88
CA ARG A 99 -21.69 13.83 -10.06
C ARG A 99 -22.83 13.68 -9.07
N GLU A 100 -23.24 12.44 -8.78
CA GLU A 100 -24.26 12.16 -7.78
C GLU A 100 -23.80 12.61 -6.38
N SER A 101 -22.59 12.22 -5.97
CA SER A 101 -21.99 12.64 -4.69
C SER A 101 -21.87 14.16 -4.56
N LEU A 102 -21.46 14.85 -5.63
CA LEU A 102 -21.37 16.32 -5.65
C LEU A 102 -22.74 16.98 -5.44
N LYS A 103 -23.78 16.50 -6.15
CA LYS A 103 -25.14 17.02 -5.98
C LYS A 103 -25.64 16.83 -4.54
N THR A 104 -25.44 15.64 -3.98
CA THR A 104 -25.84 15.37 -2.59
C THR A 104 -25.10 16.28 -1.62
N HIS A 105 -23.81 16.52 -1.83
CA HIS A 105 -23.01 17.39 -0.97
C HIS A 105 -23.44 18.86 -1.07
N GLN A 106 -23.69 19.37 -2.28
CA GLN A 106 -24.23 20.71 -2.49
C GLN A 106 -25.60 20.90 -1.83
N ASN A 107 -26.46 19.88 -1.85
CA ASN A 107 -27.75 19.93 -1.15
C ASN A 107 -27.60 19.97 0.38
N LEU A 108 -26.60 19.27 0.93
CA LEU A 108 -26.33 19.24 2.37
C LEU A 108 -25.62 20.51 2.86
N PHE A 109 -24.81 21.13 2.00
CA PHE A 109 -23.98 22.30 2.30
C PHE A 109 -24.17 23.40 1.24
N PRO A 110 -25.37 24.01 1.13
CA PRO A 110 -25.70 24.93 0.04
C PRO A 110 -24.86 26.21 0.02
N ASN A 111 -24.30 26.59 1.17
CA ASN A 111 -23.45 27.78 1.31
C ASN A 111 -21.95 27.48 1.09
N LEU A 112 -21.58 26.22 0.85
CA LEU A 112 -20.19 25.83 0.64
C LEU A 112 -19.84 25.94 -0.86
N TYR A 113 -18.89 26.81 -1.18
CA TYR A 113 -18.35 26.89 -2.53
C TYR A 113 -17.40 25.70 -2.79
N ILE A 114 -17.70 24.91 -3.82
CA ILE A 114 -16.83 23.84 -4.31
C ILE A 114 -16.40 24.20 -5.72
N ASN A 115 -15.08 24.30 -5.94
CA ASN A 115 -14.55 24.52 -7.28
C ASN A 115 -14.70 23.23 -8.12
N VAL A 116 -15.74 23.17 -8.95
CA VAL A 116 -16.06 22.01 -9.79
C VAL A 116 -15.03 21.75 -10.90
N SER A 117 -14.16 22.72 -11.21
CA SER A 117 -13.06 22.54 -12.16
C SER A 117 -11.84 21.85 -11.53
N ASP A 118 -11.69 21.93 -10.19
CA ASP A 118 -10.62 21.28 -9.46
C ASP A 118 -11.08 19.93 -8.91
N LEU A 119 -10.69 18.85 -9.60
CA LEU A 119 -10.97 17.48 -9.15
C LEU A 119 -10.44 17.18 -7.74
N ARG A 120 -9.44 17.90 -7.21
CA ARG A 120 -8.98 17.73 -5.82
C ARG A 120 -10.02 18.14 -4.79
N ALA A 121 -10.83 19.16 -5.10
CA ALA A 121 -11.93 19.60 -4.24
C ALA A 121 -13.10 18.61 -4.23
N ILE A 122 -13.21 17.78 -5.28
CA ILE A 122 -14.35 16.88 -5.49
C ILE A 122 -14.00 15.44 -5.09
N VAL A 123 -12.78 15.00 -5.41
CA VAL A 123 -12.32 13.61 -5.30
C VAL A 123 -11.10 13.53 -4.39
N GLY A 124 -11.31 12.96 -3.21
CA GLY A 124 -10.24 12.47 -2.36
C GLY A 124 -9.80 11.09 -2.82
N ILE A 125 -8.51 10.80 -2.66
CA ILE A 125 -7.91 9.51 -3.01
C ILE A 125 -7.10 9.07 -1.81
N GLN A 126 -7.33 7.84 -1.36
CA GLN A 126 -6.64 7.29 -0.21
C GLN A 126 -6.45 5.78 -0.35
N ALA A 127 -5.30 5.29 0.08
CA ALA A 127 -5.00 3.89 0.27
C ALA A 127 -5.18 3.47 1.73
N PHE A 128 -5.54 2.21 1.94
CA PHE A 128 -5.66 1.59 3.25
C PHE A 128 -5.32 0.10 3.20
N VAL A 129 -4.99 -0.47 4.37
CA VAL A 129 -4.88 -1.92 4.56
C VAL A 129 -6.15 -2.41 5.26
N PRO A 130 -6.85 -3.43 4.74
CA PRO A 130 -7.97 -4.04 5.44
C PRO A 130 -7.58 -4.51 6.85
N LYS A 131 -8.49 -4.33 7.83
CA LYS A 131 -8.21 -4.56 9.26
C LYS A 131 -7.67 -5.96 9.55
N ASN A 132 -8.20 -6.99 8.88
CA ASN A 132 -7.76 -8.38 9.03
C ASN A 132 -6.28 -8.57 8.63
N ILE A 133 -5.83 -7.86 7.59
CA ILE A 133 -4.44 -7.89 7.13
C ILE A 133 -3.56 -7.02 8.02
N LEU A 134 -4.03 -5.81 8.36
CA LEU A 134 -3.29 -4.88 9.22
C LEU A 134 -2.94 -5.50 10.58
N ASN A 135 -3.82 -6.34 11.12
CA ASN A 135 -3.60 -7.04 12.38
C ASN A 135 -2.41 -8.01 12.34
N LEU A 136 -2.06 -8.56 11.17
CA LEU A 136 -0.89 -9.44 11.01
C LEU A 136 0.42 -8.69 11.29
N TYR A 137 0.48 -7.40 10.96
CA TYR A 137 1.65 -6.55 11.16
C TYR A 137 1.74 -5.93 12.56
N LYS A 138 0.74 -6.14 13.41
CA LYS A 138 0.71 -5.66 14.80
C LYS A 138 1.16 -6.73 15.79
N GLN A 139 1.32 -7.98 15.34
CA GLN A 139 1.81 -9.04 16.20
C GLN A 139 3.30 -8.81 16.49
N PRO A 140 3.76 -9.01 17.74
CA PRO A 140 5.19 -8.98 18.01
C PRO A 140 5.88 -10.01 17.13
N ILE A 141 6.97 -9.61 16.48
CA ILE A 141 7.82 -10.56 15.77
C ILE A 141 8.39 -11.48 16.83
N MET A 142 7.85 -12.70 16.90
CA MET A 142 8.41 -13.75 17.74
C MET A 142 9.70 -14.19 17.05
N ILE A 143 10.80 -13.53 17.40
CA ILE A 143 12.12 -14.01 17.03
C ILE A 143 12.30 -15.28 17.87
N GLU A 144 12.12 -16.44 17.25
CA GLU A 144 12.59 -17.67 17.86
C GLU A 144 14.08 -17.47 18.14
N ASN A 145 14.46 -17.44 19.43
CA ASN A 145 15.85 -17.28 19.87
C ASN A 145 16.77 -18.45 19.44
N ASN A 146 16.30 -19.30 18.52
CA ASN A 146 17.02 -20.44 17.95
C ASN A 146 17.88 -20.04 16.75
N PHE A 147 17.93 -18.76 16.36
CA PHE A 147 18.95 -18.28 15.42
C PHE A 147 20.29 -18.14 16.15
N PHE A 148 20.95 -19.29 16.33
CA PHE A 148 22.35 -19.34 16.68
C PHE A 148 23.14 -18.81 15.48
N TYR A 149 23.61 -17.58 15.57
CA TYR A 149 24.60 -17.09 14.62
C TYR A 149 25.90 -17.85 14.88
N GLN A 150 26.25 -18.76 13.97
CA GLN A 150 27.54 -19.43 14.01
C GLN A 150 28.62 -18.42 13.64
N GLU A 151 29.32 -17.91 14.66
CA GLU A 151 30.53 -17.12 14.44
C GLU A 151 31.54 -17.90 13.58
N HIS A 152 31.80 -17.37 12.38
CA HIS A 152 32.76 -17.95 11.43
C HIS A 152 34.14 -17.30 11.53
N SER A 153 34.23 -16.11 12.12
CA SER A 153 35.51 -15.42 12.30
C SER A 153 36.29 -16.07 13.42
N ARG A 154 37.61 -16.19 13.24
CA ARG A 154 38.53 -16.68 14.28
C ARG A 154 39.02 -15.57 15.21
N GLY A 155 38.74 -14.30 14.89
CA GLY A 155 39.24 -13.14 15.64
C GLY A 155 40.76 -12.88 15.49
N ASN A 156 41.44 -13.67 14.66
CA ASN A 156 42.89 -13.55 14.41
C ASN A 156 43.15 -12.47 13.34
N PHE A 157 43.11 -11.21 13.75
CA PHE A 157 43.52 -10.09 12.90
C PHE A 157 44.47 -9.19 13.68
N GLU A 158 45.43 -8.57 13.02
CA GLU A 158 46.30 -7.56 13.62
C GLU A 158 45.60 -6.20 13.64
N ASN A 159 45.73 -5.48 14.76
CA ASN A 159 45.10 -4.17 14.92
C ASN A 159 46.13 -3.07 14.63
N LEU A 160 46.09 -2.55 13.40
CA LEU A 160 47.03 -1.53 12.90
C LEU A 160 46.57 -0.09 13.16
N ALA A 161 45.49 0.11 13.91
CA ALA A 161 44.96 1.45 14.17
C ALA A 161 45.92 2.27 15.06
N SER A 162 46.35 3.43 14.55
CA SER A 162 47.17 4.39 15.33
C SER A 162 46.33 5.25 16.27
N ASP A 163 45.05 5.45 15.96
CA ASP A 163 44.11 6.16 16.81
C ASP A 163 43.60 5.25 17.95
N GLN A 164 43.63 5.76 19.18
CA GLN A 164 43.30 4.99 20.38
C GLN A 164 41.81 4.58 20.41
N SER A 165 40.89 5.45 19.96
CA SER A 165 39.47 5.16 19.98
C SER A 165 39.12 4.04 18.98
N LEU A 166 39.67 4.12 17.76
CA LEU A 166 39.54 3.07 16.75
C LEU A 166 40.18 1.76 17.22
N ARG A 167 41.36 1.83 17.85
CA ARG A 167 42.05 0.65 18.37
C ARG A 167 41.19 -0.09 19.39
N GLU A 168 40.54 0.63 20.31
CA GLU A 168 39.62 0.07 21.29
C GLU A 168 38.37 -0.55 20.66
N GLN A 169 37.82 0.07 19.61
CA GLN A 169 36.68 -0.50 18.87
C GLN A 169 37.04 -1.83 18.22
N PHE A 170 38.21 -1.94 17.58
CA PHE A 170 38.68 -3.19 16.99
C PHE A 170 38.91 -4.28 18.03
N GLU A 171 39.50 -3.96 19.19
CA GLU A 171 39.65 -4.93 20.28
C GLU A 171 38.30 -5.35 20.88
N SER A 172 37.33 -4.44 20.95
CA SER A 172 35.96 -4.77 21.35
C SER A 172 35.31 -5.77 20.40
N ILE A 173 35.47 -5.58 19.08
CA ILE A 173 35.02 -6.52 18.05
C ILE A 173 35.71 -7.88 18.21
N ARG A 174 37.03 -7.91 18.43
CA ARG A 174 37.77 -9.16 18.67
C ARG A 174 37.21 -9.93 19.87
N LYS A 175 36.95 -9.24 20.99
CA LYS A 175 36.36 -9.85 22.19
C LYS A 175 34.98 -10.46 21.93
N ILE A 176 34.14 -9.79 21.14
CA ILE A 176 32.81 -10.31 20.77
C ILE A 176 32.96 -11.61 19.96
N ILE A 177 33.85 -11.63 18.97
CA ILE A 177 34.11 -12.83 18.13
C ILE A 177 34.56 -14.01 19.00
N LEU A 178 35.55 -13.80 19.88
CA LEU A 178 36.07 -14.87 20.75
C LEU A 178 35.00 -15.42 21.70
N LYS A 179 34.20 -14.53 22.29
CA LYS A 179 33.07 -14.91 23.15
C LYS A 179 32.02 -15.73 22.41
N ASN A 180 31.74 -15.40 21.14
CA ASN A 180 30.80 -16.16 20.33
C ASN A 180 31.36 -17.54 19.96
N LEU A 181 32.67 -17.65 19.70
CA LEU A 181 33.33 -18.94 19.47
C LEU A 181 33.25 -19.87 20.69
N GLU A 182 33.48 -19.35 21.89
CA GLU A 182 33.35 -20.12 23.15
C GLU A 182 31.92 -20.66 23.32
N LYS A 183 30.92 -19.79 23.15
CA LYS A 183 29.50 -20.19 23.23
C LYS A 183 29.11 -21.22 22.18
N ASN A 184 29.64 -21.13 20.96
CA ASN A 184 29.43 -22.14 19.94
C ASN A 184 29.96 -23.50 20.40
N ASN A 185 31.16 -23.54 20.98
CA ASN A 185 31.78 -24.79 21.43
C ASN A 185 31.04 -25.45 22.61
N GLU A 186 30.54 -24.66 23.56
CA GLU A 186 29.74 -25.18 24.70
C GLU A 186 28.43 -25.86 24.25
N HIS A 187 27.84 -25.40 23.15
CA HIS A 187 26.57 -25.93 22.65
C HIS A 187 26.71 -27.27 21.90
N PHE A 188 27.91 -27.66 21.46
CA PHE A 188 28.19 -28.95 20.81
C PHE A 188 28.79 -30.00 21.77
N ALA A 189 28.89 -29.70 23.07
CA ALA A 189 29.46 -30.58 24.09
C ALA A 189 28.41 -31.47 24.81
N TYR A 190 27.15 -31.49 24.36
CA TYR A 190 26.07 -32.33 24.88
C TYR A 190 25.49 -33.25 23.79
#